data_AF-A0A939CA59-F1
#
_entry.id   AF-A0A939CA59-F1
#
_cell.length_a   1.000
_cell.length_b   1.000
_cell.length_c   1.000
_cell.angle_alpha   90.00
_cell.angle_beta   90.00
_cell.angle_gamma   90.00
#
_symmetry.space_group_name_H-M   'P 1'
#
loop_
_entity.id
_entity.type
_entity.pdbx_description
1 polymer ?
#
loop_
_entity_poly.entity_id
_entity_poly.type
_entity_poly.pdbx_seq_one_letter_code
_entity_poly.pdbx_strand_id
1 'polypeptide(L)'
;MDYWEKANHSWSTDSLRYINTSTQKQRELFYYIQEIGYFKASKPYFTERENLPSYLIKYTLSGCGELRYKGKSYQLKAGDVFFIDCLDYQYYR
;
A
#
# COMPACT_ATOMS: atom_id res chain seq x y z
N MET A 1 12.37 -1.34 -15.38
CA MET A 1 11.48 -2.51 -15.33
C MET A 1 10.06 -1.98 -15.25
N ASP A 2 9.11 -2.64 -15.90
CA ASP A 2 7.73 -2.16 -15.93
C ASP A 2 7.02 -2.45 -14.60
N TYR A 3 6.13 -1.54 -14.22
CA TYR A 3 5.25 -1.72 -13.08
C TYR A 3 4.33 -2.93 -13.30
N TRP A 4 4.19 -3.76 -12.27
CA TRP A 4 3.20 -4.84 -12.25
C TRP A 4 2.56 -4.97 -10.86
N GLU A 5 1.31 -5.41 -10.84
CA GLU A 5 0.57 -5.67 -9.60
C GLU A 5 -0.38 -6.86 -9.75
N LYS A 6 -0.46 -7.67 -8.70
CA LYS A 6 -1.50 -8.66 -8.45
C LYS A 6 -2.15 -8.33 -7.11
N ALA A 7 -3.45 -8.17 -7.07
CA ALA A 7 -4.15 -7.81 -5.85
C ALA A 7 -5.52 -8.48 -5.76
N ASN A 8 -5.97 -8.65 -4.52
CA ASN A 8 -7.35 -8.93 -4.20
C ASN A 8 -7.88 -7.81 -3.32
N HIS A 9 -8.95 -7.16 -3.76
CA HIS A 9 -9.56 -6.02 -3.08
C HIS A 9 -10.78 -6.43 -2.25
N SER A 10 -10.69 -7.54 -1.50
CA SER A 10 -11.71 -7.95 -0.52
C SER A 10 -11.70 -7.04 0.71
N TRP A 11 -12.07 -5.78 0.48
CA TRP A 11 -12.38 -4.80 1.52
C TRP A 11 -13.89 -4.59 1.62
N SER A 12 -14.36 -4.07 2.75
CA SER A 12 -15.77 -3.76 2.98
C SER A 12 -16.24 -2.54 2.17
N THR A 13 -17.56 -2.43 1.97
CA THR A 13 -18.19 -1.32 1.24
C THR A 13 -18.07 0.04 1.94
N ASP A 14 -17.83 0.06 3.25
CA ASP A 14 -17.57 1.27 4.04
C ASP A 14 -16.07 1.63 4.11
N SER A 15 -15.23 0.97 3.30
CA SER A 15 -13.86 1.41 3.07
C SER A 15 -13.83 2.66 2.18
N LEU A 16 -12.89 3.57 2.47
CA LEU A 16 -12.74 4.83 1.76
C LEU A 16 -11.43 4.83 0.96
N ARG A 17 -11.49 5.31 -0.28
CA ARG A 17 -10.34 5.47 -1.17
C ARG A 17 -10.43 6.80 -1.90
N TYR A 18 -9.42 7.63 -1.75
CA TYR A 18 -9.30 8.91 -2.44
C TYR A 18 -8.03 8.90 -3.28
N ILE A 19 -8.20 9.10 -4.59
CA ILE A 19 -7.10 9.18 -5.55
C ILE A 19 -6.92 10.65 -5.92
N ASN A 20 -5.69 11.13 -5.81
CA ASN A 20 -5.37 12.51 -6.13
C ASN A 20 -4.99 12.66 -7.61
N THR A 21 -5.65 13.57 -8.31
CA THR A 21 -5.27 13.98 -9.66
C THR A 21 -4.25 15.11 -9.57
N SER A 22 -2.97 14.76 -9.41
CA SER A 22 -1.90 15.75 -9.33
C SER A 22 -1.67 16.48 -10.66
N THR A 23 -1.16 17.70 -10.59
CA THR A 23 -0.69 18.44 -11.77
C THR A 23 0.67 17.92 -12.23
N GLN A 24 1.04 18.15 -13.49
CA GLN A 24 2.35 17.77 -14.02
C GLN A 24 3.50 18.36 -13.19
N LYS A 25 3.44 19.66 -12.88
CA LYS A 25 4.45 20.34 -12.06
C LYS A 25 4.63 19.71 -10.68
N GLN A 26 3.53 19.26 -10.05
CA GLN A 26 3.61 18.55 -8.77
C GLN A 26 4.32 17.21 -8.89
N ARG A 27 4.06 16.45 -9.97
CA ARG A 27 4.71 15.16 -10.22
C ARG A 27 6.22 15.29 -10.49
N GLU A 28 6.64 16.39 -11.10
CA GLU A 28 8.03 16.60 -11.50
C GLU A 28 8.90 17.21 -10.38
N LEU A 29 8.32 18.05 -9.52
CA LEU A 29 9.10 18.87 -8.59
C LEU A 29 8.98 18.45 -7.12
N PHE A 30 7.94 17.71 -6.74
CA PHE A 30 7.63 17.46 -5.33
C PHE A 30 7.23 16.02 -5.07
N TYR A 31 7.36 15.60 -3.81
CA TYR A 31 6.55 14.50 -3.31
C TYR A 31 5.09 14.95 -3.22
N TYR A 32 4.18 14.08 -3.63
CA TYR A 32 2.75 14.35 -3.62
C TYR A 32 1.99 13.10 -3.20
N ILE A 33 0.83 13.30 -2.59
CA ILE A 33 -0.08 12.21 -2.28
C ILE A 33 -0.65 11.67 -3.58
N GLN A 34 -0.46 10.38 -3.86
CA GLN A 34 -1.12 9.68 -4.98
C GLN A 34 -2.49 9.15 -4.55
N GLU A 35 -2.55 8.56 -3.36
CA GLU A 35 -3.74 7.94 -2.81
C GLU A 35 -3.71 7.98 -1.29
N ILE A 36 -4.90 8.14 -0.68
CA ILE A 36 -5.12 7.87 0.75
C ILE A 36 -6.42 7.08 0.91
N GLY A 37 -6.54 6.37 2.02
CA GLY A 37 -7.75 5.63 2.30
C GLY A 37 -7.79 5.01 3.67
N TYR A 38 -8.96 4.48 3.99
CA TYR A 38 -9.23 3.66 5.16
C TYR A 38 -9.84 2.35 4.68
N PHE A 39 -9.17 1.24 4.94
CA PHE A 39 -9.52 -0.06 4.37
C PHE A 39 -9.78 -1.08 5.47
N LYS A 40 -10.98 -1.67 5.48
CA LYS A 40 -11.28 -2.84 6.30
C LYS A 40 -11.21 -4.07 5.41
N ALA A 41 -10.02 -4.65 5.36
CA ALA A 41 -9.73 -5.83 4.57
C ALA A 41 -10.10 -7.13 5.30
N SER A 42 -10.61 -8.10 4.57
CA SER A 42 -10.80 -9.48 5.04
C SER A 42 -10.15 -10.45 4.07
N LYS A 43 -9.89 -11.69 4.49
CA LYS A 43 -9.39 -12.72 3.58
C LYS A 43 -10.37 -12.86 2.40
N PRO A 44 -9.89 -12.96 1.15
CA PRO A 44 -8.50 -13.19 0.73
C PRO A 44 -7.72 -11.93 0.29
N TYR A 45 -7.91 -10.76 0.91
CA TYR A 45 -7.19 -9.53 0.58
C TYR A 45 -5.67 -9.72 0.52
N PHE A 46 -5.03 -9.19 -0.51
CA PHE A 46 -3.59 -9.03 -0.61
C PHE A 46 -3.21 -8.02 -1.69
N THR A 47 -1.96 -7.58 -1.68
CA THR A 47 -1.33 -6.88 -2.79
C THR A 47 0.11 -7.36 -2.93
N GLU A 48 0.49 -7.71 -4.14
CA GLU A 48 1.83 -8.10 -4.54
C GLU A 48 2.22 -7.26 -5.75
N ARG A 49 3.32 -6.51 -5.65
CA ARG A 49 3.72 -5.58 -6.72
C ARG A 49 5.20 -5.23 -6.63
N GLU A 50 5.72 -4.62 -7.70
CA GLU A 50 7.07 -4.08 -7.79
C GLU A 50 7.14 -2.99 -8.87
N ASN A 51 8.20 -2.17 -8.85
CA ASN A 51 8.48 -1.12 -9.84
C ASN A 51 7.42 0.01 -9.91
N LEU A 52 6.67 0.27 -8.83
CA LEU A 52 5.82 1.45 -8.75
C LEU A 52 6.66 2.63 -8.24
N PRO A 53 6.78 3.75 -8.99
CA PRO A 53 7.52 4.94 -8.53
C PRO A 53 6.71 5.69 -7.45
N SER A 54 6.67 5.12 -6.25
CA SER A 54 5.85 5.56 -5.13
C SER A 54 6.44 5.07 -3.80
N TYR A 55 6.07 5.74 -2.71
CA TYR A 55 6.26 5.24 -1.36
C TYR A 55 4.90 4.94 -0.73
N LEU A 56 4.83 3.89 0.09
CA LEU A 56 3.61 3.49 0.77
C LEU A 56 3.80 3.51 2.28
N ILE A 57 2.89 4.21 2.97
CA ILE A 57 2.71 4.13 4.42
C ILE A 57 1.36 3.48 4.73
N LYS A 58 1.35 2.49 5.62
CA LYS A 58 0.10 1.93 6.19
C LYS A 58 0.22 1.84 7.70
N TYR A 59 -0.88 2.18 8.37
CA TYR A 59 -1.05 2.04 9.81
C TYR A 59 -2.14 1.00 10.09
N THR A 60 -1.82 0.02 10.93
CA THR A 60 -2.77 -1.02 11.34
C THR A 60 -3.62 -0.50 12.49
N LEU A 61 -4.82 -0.01 12.18
CA LEU A 61 -5.77 0.48 13.20
C LEU A 61 -6.27 -0.64 14.12
N SER A 62 -6.55 -1.81 13.56
CA SER A 62 -7.01 -2.99 14.30
C SER A 62 -6.76 -4.26 13.47
N GLY A 63 -6.85 -5.43 14.11
CA GLY A 63 -6.61 -6.71 13.46
C GLY A 63 -5.12 -7.04 13.31
N CYS A 64 -4.81 -7.86 12.33
CA CYS A 64 -3.44 -8.28 12.02
C CYS A 64 -3.24 -8.47 10.51
N GLY A 65 -1.98 -8.49 10.08
CA GLY A 65 -1.59 -8.71 8.71
C GLY A 65 -0.14 -9.18 8.60
N GLU A 66 0.33 -9.34 7.38
CA GLU A 66 1.71 -9.72 7.08
C GLU A 66 2.28 -8.80 6.01
N LEU A 67 3.51 -8.33 6.20
CA LEU A 67 4.31 -7.67 5.18
C LEU A 67 5.52 -8.54 4.85
N ARG A 68 5.76 -8.80 3.58
CA ARG A 68 7.03 -9.32 3.07
C ARG A 68 7.72 -8.22 2.28
N TYR A 69 8.91 -7.86 2.72
CA TYR A 69 9.67 -6.75 2.15
C TYR A 69 11.16 -6.95 2.41
N LYS A 70 12.00 -6.75 1.39
CA LYS A 70 13.47 -6.91 1.47
C LYS A 70 13.93 -8.24 2.09
N GLY A 71 13.34 -9.34 1.62
CA GLY A 71 13.67 -10.69 2.07
C GLY A 71 13.26 -11.02 3.51
N LYS A 72 12.48 -10.15 4.16
CA LYS A 72 12.01 -10.34 5.55
C LYS A 72 10.49 -10.36 5.59
N SER A 73 9.95 -11.11 6.55
CA SER A 73 8.52 -11.16 6.86
C SER A 73 8.27 -10.51 8.21
N TYR A 74 7.28 -9.62 8.25
CA TYR A 74 6.85 -8.89 9.43
C TYR A 74 5.39 -9.22 9.71
N GLN A 75 5.08 -9.57 10.95
CA GLN A 75 3.70 -9.65 11.42
C GLN A 75 3.26 -8.24 11.84
N LEU A 76 2.13 -7.80 11.32
CA LEU A 76 1.53 -6.52 11.62
C LEU A 76 0.41 -6.72 12.65
N LYS A 77 0.39 -5.90 13.68
CA LYS A 77 -0.64 -5.85 14.73
C LYS A 77 -1.16 -4.42 14.87
N ALA A 78 -2.25 -4.27 15.60
CA ALA A 78 -2.77 -2.95 15.95
C ALA A 78 -1.66 -2.06 16.55
N GLY A 79 -1.52 -0.84 16.01
CA GLY A 79 -0.46 0.10 16.40
C GLY A 79 0.77 0.08 15.50
N ASP A 80 0.96 -0.95 14.67
CA ASP A 80 2.12 -1.02 13.78
C ASP A 80 1.95 -0.11 12.56
N VAL A 81 3.06 0.52 12.16
CA VAL A 81 3.20 1.26 10.92
C VAL A 81 4.28 0.59 10.08
N PHE A 82 4.05 0.46 8.78
CA PHE A 82 5.14 0.23 7.84
C PHE A 82 5.24 1.37 6.84
N PHE A 83 6.47 1.65 6.41
CA PHE A 83 6.80 2.59 5.36
C PHE A 83 7.79 1.91 4.40
N ILE A 84 7.44 1.83 3.12
CA ILE A 84 8.20 1.10 2.11
C ILE A 84 8.36 1.93 0.83
N ASP A 85 9.48 1.71 0.13
CA ASP A 85 9.68 2.12 -1.27
C ASP A 85 9.06 1.06 -2.17
N CYS A 86 8.12 1.47 -3.03
CA CYS A 86 7.41 0.56 -3.92
C CYS A 86 8.12 0.25 -5.24
N LEU A 87 9.32 0.80 -5.44
CA LEU A 87 10.24 0.29 -6.45
C LEU A 87 10.69 -1.13 -6.13
N ASP A 88 10.89 -1.44 -4.84
CA ASP A 88 11.26 -2.78 -4.37
C ASP A 88 10.04 -3.71 -4.34
N TYR A 89 10.28 -5.02 -4.46
CA TYR A 89 9.23 -6.03 -4.29
C TYR A 89 8.56 -5.94 -2.91
N GLN A 90 7.23 -5.98 -2.92
CA GLN A 90 6.41 -6.09 -1.72
C GLN A 90 5.26 -7.08 -1.89
N TYR A 91 4.94 -7.74 -0.79
CA TYR A 91 3.70 -8.47 -0.61
C TYR A 91 3.09 -8.10 0.74
N TYR A 92 1.82 -7.70 0.78
CA TYR A 92 1.10 -7.54 2.04
C TYR A 92 -0.32 -8.11 1.98
N ARG A 93 -0.81 -8.61 3.10
CA ARG A 93 -2.14 -9.18 3.28
C ARG A 93 -2.68 -8.90 4.68
#